data_AF-A0A349Q250-F1
#
_entry.id   AF-A0A349Q250-F1
#
_cell.length_a   1.000
_cell.length_b   1.000
_cell.length_c   1.000
_cell.angle_alpha   90.00
_cell.angle_beta   90.00
_cell.angle_gamma   90.00
#
_symmetry.space_group_name_H-M   'P 1'
#
loop_
_entity.id
_entity.type
_entity.pdbx_description
1 polymer ?
#
loop_
_entity_poly.entity_id
_entity_poly.type
_entity_poly.pdbx_seq_one_letter_code
_entity_poly.pdbx_strand_id
1 'polypeptide(L)' 'PTSCHIYQGIYYDKNLNTRTIAVQTAVQKNQVCTMEIPPLSEVSFNFIVTSNGSYIFKFYKGEDAGGKDIFEEVEIPVVP' A
#
# COMPACT_ATOMS: atom_id res chain seq x y z
N PRO A 1 -2.51 3.54 12.76
CA PRO A 1 -1.23 2.99 13.28
C PRO A 1 -1.01 3.36 14.74
N THR A 2 -0.56 2.41 15.56
CA THR A 2 -0.10 2.67 16.95
C THR A 2 1.39 2.34 17.05
N SER A 3 2.02 2.56 18.20
CA SER A 3 3.44 2.17 18.41
C SER A 3 3.70 0.65 18.30
N CYS A 4 2.67 -0.19 18.28
CA CYS A 4 2.81 -1.63 18.02
C CYS A 4 2.70 -2.02 16.54
N HIS A 5 2.30 -1.09 15.66
CA HIS A 5 2.20 -1.33 14.22
C HIS A 5 3.49 -0.87 13.58
N ILE A 6 4.38 -1.81 13.27
CA ILE A 6 5.66 -1.53 12.65
C ILE A 6 5.54 -1.75 11.15
N TYR A 7 6.13 -0.86 10.37
CA TYR A 7 6.31 -1.09 8.93
C TYR A 7 7.08 -2.39 8.70
N GLN A 8 6.48 -3.32 7.97
CA GLN A 8 7.10 -4.60 7.59
C GLN A 8 7.51 -4.62 6.12
N GLY A 9 6.83 -3.85 5.28
CA GLY A 9 7.09 -3.81 3.85
C GLY A 9 5.93 -3.26 3.05
N ILE A 10 5.96 -3.54 1.76
CA ILE A 10 4.89 -3.20 0.83
C ILE A 10 4.22 -4.50 0.39
N TYR A 11 2.91 -4.58 0.56
CA TYR A 11 2.10 -5.58 -0.11
C TYR A 11 1.99 -5.20 -1.58
N TYR A 12 2.20 -6.17 -2.46
CA TYR A 12 2.18 -5.96 -3.91
C TYR A 12 1.48 -7.14 -4.57
N ASP A 13 0.34 -6.87 -5.20
CA ASP A 13 -0.42 -7.85 -5.99
C ASP A 13 -0.49 -7.42 -7.46
N LYS A 14 -0.43 -8.41 -8.35
CA LYS A 14 -0.42 -8.23 -9.79
C LYS A 14 -1.64 -8.91 -10.40
N ASN A 15 -2.51 -8.12 -11.01
CA ASN A 15 -3.59 -8.63 -11.86
C ASN A 15 -3.53 -7.94 -13.23
N LEU A 16 -3.05 -8.63 -14.26
CA LEU A 16 -2.81 -8.07 -15.60
C LEU A 16 -1.93 -6.81 -15.54
N ASN A 17 -2.46 -5.64 -15.92
CA ASN A 17 -1.81 -4.32 -15.83
C ASN A 17 -2.21 -3.52 -14.59
N THR A 18 -3.03 -4.09 -13.72
CA THR A 18 -3.36 -3.50 -12.42
C THR A 18 -2.34 -3.94 -11.38
N ARG A 19 -1.90 -2.99 -10.56
CA ARG A 19 -0.99 -3.21 -9.42
C ARG A 19 -1.68 -2.72 -8.16
N THR A 20 -2.01 -3.65 -7.27
CA THR A 20 -2.57 -3.30 -5.96
C THR A 20 -1.45 -3.21 -4.96
N ILE A 21 -1.34 -2.07 -4.29
CA ILE A 21 -0.24 -1.71 -3.41
C ILE A 21 -0.83 -1.30 -2.05
N ALA A 22 -0.28 -1.85 -0.97
CA ALA A 22 -0.64 -1.47 0.38
C ALA A 22 0.58 -1.46 1.30
N VAL A 23 0.52 -0.68 2.39
CA VAL A 23 1.53 -0.74 3.45
C VAL A 23 1.30 -2.00 4.28
N GLN A 24 2.29 -2.90 4.32
CA GLN A 24 2.26 -4.07 5.17
C GLN A 24 2.80 -3.72 6.56
N THR A 25 2.05 -4.09 7.60
CA THR A 25 2.42 -3.85 8.98
C THR A 25 2.55 -5.15 9.76
N ALA A 26 3.58 -5.22 10.62
CA ALA A 26 3.69 -6.22 11.67
C ALA A 26 3.03 -5.67 12.94
N VAL A 27 2.28 -6.50 13.66
CA VAL A 27 1.65 -6.12 14.93
C VAL A 27 2.32 -6.83 16.10
N GLN A 28 2.91 -6.07 17.01
CA GLN A 28 3.44 -6.59 18.26
C GLN A 28 2.32 -6.82 19.28
N LYS A 29 1.87 -8.08 19.43
CA LYS A 29 0.70 -8.41 20.27
C LYS A 29 0.96 -8.44 21.79
N ASN A 30 2.22 -8.55 22.22
CA ASN A 30 2.60 -8.71 23.63
C ASN A 30 3.27 -7.45 24.22
N GLN A 31 2.91 -6.27 23.72
CA GLN A 31 3.47 -5.00 24.16
C GLN A 31 2.34 -4.03 24.56
N VAL A 32 2.62 -3.15 25.51
CA VAL A 32 1.71 -2.04 25.82
C VAL A 32 1.87 -1.00 24.71
N CYS A 33 0.87 -0.92 23.83
CA CYS A 33 0.87 0.02 22.71
C CYS A 33 0.46 1.40 23.21
N THR A 34 1.30 2.40 22.98
CA THR A 34 0.94 3.81 23.14
C THR A 34 0.08 4.28 21.95
N MET A 35 -0.76 5.27 22.21
CA MET A 35 -1.53 5.99 21.17
C MET A 35 -0.70 7.05 20.46
N GLU A 36 0.62 7.10 20.72
CA GLU A 36 1.51 8.03 20.06
C GLU A 36 1.56 7.72 18.57
N ILE A 37 1.30 8.75 17.76
CA ILE A 37 1.27 8.63 16.31
C ILE A 37 2.72 8.64 15.82
N PRO A 38 3.16 7.61 15.08
CA PRO A 38 4.49 7.62 14.49
C PRO A 38 4.67 8.81 13.55
N PRO A 39 5.88 9.35 13.41
CA PRO A 39 6.16 10.39 12.43
C PRO A 39 5.79 9.90 11.02
N LEU A 40 5.36 10.83 10.17
CA LEU A 40 5.11 10.54 8.76
C LEU A 40 6.40 10.03 8.13
N SER A 41 6.28 8.97 7.34
CA SER A 41 7.38 8.33 6.64
C SER A 41 6.95 7.98 5.23
N GLU A 42 7.92 8.01 4.34
CA GLU A 42 7.73 7.69 2.92
C GLU A 42 8.58 6.49 2.56
N VAL A 43 8.05 5.65 1.68
CA VAL A 43 8.76 4.50 1.13
C VAL A 43 8.58 4.48 -0.37
N SER A 44 9.63 4.08 -1.08
CA SER A 44 9.62 3.96 -2.54
C SER A 44 9.96 2.52 -2.93
N PHE A 45 9.43 2.09 -4.06
CA PHE A 45 9.75 0.79 -4.66
C PHE A 45 10.02 0.98 -6.15
N ASN A 46 10.90 0.15 -6.68
CA ASN A 46 11.17 0.13 -8.12
C ASN A 46 10.12 -0.71 -8.82
N PHE A 47 9.57 -0.18 -9.91
CA PHE A 47 8.63 -0.88 -10.76
C PHE A 47 9.28 -1.17 -12.12
N ILE A 48 9.27 -2.44 -12.53
CA ILE A 48 9.76 -2.86 -13.84
C ILE A 48 8.54 -3.09 -14.74
N VAL A 49 8.50 -2.35 -15.85
CA VAL A 49 7.50 -2.50 -16.90
C VAL A 49 7.72 -3.82 -17.63
N THR A 50 6.67 -4.63 -17.77
CA THR A 50 6.75 -5.96 -18.42
C THR A 50 5.74 -6.15 -19.55
N SER A 51 4.93 -5.14 -19.86
CA SER A 51 3.89 -5.17 -20.88
C SER A 51 3.76 -3.78 -21.48
N ASN A 52 3.42 -3.75 -22.76
CA ASN A 52 3.01 -2.53 -23.44
C ASN A 52 1.56 -2.21 -23.00
N GLY A 53 1.23 -0.93 -22.90
CA GLY A 53 -0.09 -0.43 -22.44
C GLY A 53 -0.05 0.18 -21.04
N SER A 54 -1.13 0.91 -20.68
CA SER A 54 -1.24 1.58 -19.40
C SER A 54 -1.25 0.61 -18.22
N TYR A 55 -0.61 1.03 -17.12
CA TYR A 55 -0.70 0.40 -15.82
C TYR A 55 -1.63 1.20 -14.91
N ILE A 56 -2.49 0.50 -14.16
CA ILE A 56 -3.32 1.10 -13.12
C ILE A 56 -2.74 0.71 -11.76
N PHE A 57 -2.23 1.69 -11.03
CA PHE A 57 -1.77 1.51 -9.67
C PHE A 57 -2.91 1.82 -8.72
N LYS A 58 -3.26 0.88 -7.84
CA LYS A 58 -4.26 1.03 -6.79
C LYS A 58 -3.58 1.05 -5.44
N PHE A 59 -3.49 2.21 -4.81
CA PHE A 59 -2.93 2.39 -3.48
C PHE A 59 -4.03 2.28 -2.45
N TYR A 60 -3.99 1.23 -1.64
CA TYR A 60 -4.96 0.99 -0.57
C TYR A 60 -4.89 2.07 0.51
N LYS A 61 -6.04 2.62 0.91
CA LYS A 61 -6.17 3.71 1.90
C LYS A 61 -6.93 3.31 3.17
N GLY A 62 -7.31 2.05 3.30
CA GLY A 62 -8.18 1.56 4.37
C GLY A 62 -9.55 1.14 3.84
N GLU A 63 -10.45 0.87 4.76
CA GLU A 63 -11.85 0.55 4.47
C GLU A 63 -12.75 1.75 4.82
N ASP A 64 -13.88 1.86 4.12
CA ASP A 64 -14.95 2.78 4.51
C ASP A 64 -15.76 2.24 5.70
N ALA A 65 -16.77 3.00 6.15
CA ALA A 65 -17.63 2.61 7.27
C ALA A 65 -18.43 1.32 7.02
N GLY A 66 -18.55 0.87 5.77
CA GLY A 66 -19.19 -0.38 5.37
C GLY A 66 -18.24 -1.56 5.22
N GLY A 67 -16.94 -1.39 5.54
CA GLY A 67 -15.92 -2.42 5.37
C GLY A 67 -15.50 -2.62 3.92
N LYS A 68 -15.74 -1.63 3.04
CA LYS A 68 -15.31 -1.70 1.63
C LYS A 68 -13.95 -1.03 1.47
N ASP A 69 -13.03 -1.72 0.82
CA ASP A 69 -11.71 -1.20 0.50
C ASP A 69 -11.77 0.10 -0.32
N ILE A 70 -10.98 1.08 0.11
CA ILE A 70 -10.77 2.36 -0.57
C ILE A 70 -9.40 2.34 -1.22
N PHE A 71 -9.34 2.72 -2.49
CA PHE A 71 -8.11 2.86 -3.25
C PHE A 71 -7.97 4.26 -3.83
N GLU A 72 -6.75 4.77 -3.87
CA GLU A 72 -6.34 5.82 -4.80
C GLU A 72 -5.80 5.17 -6.07
N GLU A 73 -6.34 5.55 -7.22
CA GLU A 73 -5.96 4.98 -8.51
C GLU A 73 -5.14 5.97 -9.32
N VAL A 74 -3.99 5.51 -9.83
CA VAL A 74 -3.11 6.27 -10.71
C VAL A 74 -2.87 5.47 -11.98
N GLU A 75 -3.24 6.02 -13.13
CA GLU A 75 -2.95 5.42 -14.43
C GLU A 75 -1.65 5.96 -15.00
N ILE A 76 -0.73 5.08 -15.39
CA ILE A 76 0.54 5.43 -16.02
C ILE A 76 0.60 4.76 -17.40
N PRO A 77 0.53 5.53 -18.50
CA PRO A 77 0.64 4.99 -19.85
C PRO A 77 2.08 4.57 -20.16
N VAL A 78 2.25 3.40 -20.75
CA VAL A 78 3.53 2.97 -21.35
C VAL A 78 3.42 3.13 -22.86
N VAL A 79 4.06 4.17 -23.37
CA VAL A 79 4.18 4.45 -24.79
C VAL A 79 5.49 3.87 -25.34
N PRO A 80 5.48 3.26 -26.54
CA PRO A 80 6.70 2.79 -27.22
C PRO A 80 7.70 3.90 -27.52
#